data_AF-A0A2V6ZN54-F1
#
_entry.id   AF-A0A2V6ZN54-F1
#
_cell.length_a   1.000
_cell.length_b   1.000
_cell.length_c   1.000
_cell.angle_alpha   90.00
_cell.angle_beta   90.00
_cell.angle_gamma   90.00
#
_symmetry.space_group_name_H-M   'P 1'
#
loop_
_entity.id
_entity.type
_entity.pdbx_description
1 polymer ?
#
loop_
_entity_poly.entity_id
_entity_poly.type
_entity_poly.pdbx_seq_one_letter_code
_entity_poly.pdbx_strand_id
1 'polypeptide(L)'
;MITRHKLLETLGTTPDRLESLAHSLSTAQLARRPKKGEWSMAEILNHLLVGEREVIFPRLQRMLLETAPKFPSSATNRTGFAAEPAARDVS
;
A
#
# COMPACT_ATOMS: atom_id res chain seq x y z
N MET A 1 16.14 -16.06 -8.71
CA MET A 1 14.87 -16.55 -8.11
C MET A 1 14.83 -16.07 -6.67
N ILE A 2 13.74 -15.41 -6.23
CA ILE A 2 13.62 -14.95 -4.83
C ILE A 2 13.15 -16.12 -3.97
N THR A 3 13.80 -16.36 -2.82
CA THR A 3 13.42 -17.43 -1.89
C THR A 3 12.30 -16.96 -0.95
N ARG A 4 11.52 -17.92 -0.41
CA ARG A 4 10.50 -17.63 0.61
C ARG A 4 11.06 -16.84 1.79
N HIS A 5 12.25 -17.20 2.25
CA HIS A 5 12.92 -16.50 3.35
C HIS A 5 13.18 -15.03 3.01
N LYS A 6 13.73 -14.77 1.82
CA LYS A 6 14.01 -13.41 1.35
C LYS A 6 12.73 -12.57 1.15
N LEU A 7 11.62 -13.21 0.75
CA LEU A 7 10.31 -12.53 0.70
C LEU A 7 9.86 -12.09 2.10
N LEU A 8 9.89 -13.00 3.08
CA LEU A 8 9.48 -12.68 4.45
C LEU A 8 10.39 -11.63 5.10
N GLU A 9 11.69 -11.72 4.88
CA GLU A 9 12.65 -10.70 5.34
C GLU A 9 12.34 -9.34 4.71
N THR A 10 12.06 -9.30 3.40
CA THR A 10 11.69 -8.04 2.72
C THR A 10 10.39 -7.48 3.30
N LEU A 11 9.36 -8.30 3.46
CA LEU A 11 8.08 -7.88 4.03
C LEU A 11 8.23 -7.38 5.46
N GLY A 12 9.04 -8.05 6.28
CA GLY A 12 9.27 -7.68 7.68
C GLY A 12 10.10 -6.41 7.85
N THR A 13 11.06 -6.13 6.96
CA THR A 13 11.97 -4.98 7.09
C THR A 13 11.53 -3.72 6.34
N THR A 14 10.58 -3.84 5.42
CA THR A 14 10.12 -2.69 4.61
C THR A 14 9.46 -1.59 5.45
N PRO A 15 8.59 -1.88 6.45
CA PRO A 15 8.02 -0.86 7.31
C PRO A 15 9.08 -0.01 8.04
N ASP A 16 10.05 -0.64 8.70
CA ASP A 16 11.12 0.05 9.45
C ASP A 16 11.98 0.94 8.53
N ARG A 17 12.26 0.46 7.31
CA ARG A 17 12.99 1.24 6.30
C ARG A 17 12.18 2.46 5.85
N LEU A 18 10.87 2.31 5.64
CA LEU A 18 10.01 3.42 5.26
C LEU A 18 9.87 4.44 6.40
N GLU A 19 9.75 3.97 7.64
CA GLU A 19 9.73 4.83 8.82
C GLU A 19 11.02 5.63 8.92
N SER A 20 12.18 4.99 8.78
CA SER A 20 13.49 5.65 8.81
C SER A 20 13.61 6.75 7.74
N LEU A 21 13.09 6.51 6.54
CA LEU A 21 13.08 7.49 5.45
C LEU A 21 12.09 8.64 5.69
N ALA A 22 10.94 8.35 6.31
CA ALA A 22 9.91 9.34 6.59
C ALA A 22 10.24 10.21 7.82
N HIS A 23 10.97 9.67 8.80
CA HIS A 23 11.23 10.30 10.08
C HIS A 23 11.96 11.65 9.97
N SER A 24 12.81 11.82 8.95
CA SER A 24 13.54 13.07 8.71
C SER A 24 12.72 14.14 7.97
N LEU A 25 11.47 13.86 7.60
CA LEU A 25 10.64 14.75 6.79
C LEU A 25 9.53 15.37 7.62
N SER A 26 9.29 16.66 7.44
CA SER A 26 8.10 17.32 7.97
C SER A 26 6.84 16.85 7.26
N THR A 27 5.68 17.01 7.89
CA THR A 27 4.37 16.70 7.30
C THR A 27 4.15 17.42 5.96
N ALA A 28 4.62 18.66 5.83
CA ALA A 28 4.54 19.42 4.58
C ALA A 28 5.39 18.79 3.47
N GLN A 29 6.58 18.27 3.79
CA GLN A 29 7.43 17.58 2.83
C GLN A 29 6.83 16.23 2.42
N LEU A 30 6.26 15.48 3.38
CA LEU A 30 5.58 14.21 3.10
C LEU A 30 4.36 14.37 2.20
N ALA A 31 3.63 15.48 2.33
CA ALA A 31 2.43 15.79 1.54
C ALA A 31 2.72 16.47 0.20
N ARG A 32 3.97 16.87 -0.06
CA ARG A 32 4.35 17.56 -1.30
C ARG A 32 4.44 16.58 -2.46
N ARG A 33 3.64 16.81 -3.51
CA ARG A 33 3.78 16.10 -4.79
C ARG A 33 4.98 16.64 -5.57
N PRO A 34 5.86 15.79 -6.15
CA PRO A 34 7.02 16.28 -6.88
C PRO A 34 6.64 17.02 -8.17
N LYS A 35 5.60 16.55 -8.88
CA LYS A 35 5.01 17.21 -10.06
C LYS A 35 3.49 17.07 -10.08
N LYS A 36 2.82 17.85 -10.94
CA LYS A 36 1.39 17.71 -11.21
C LYS A 36 1.10 16.30 -11.75
N GLY A 37 0.12 15.62 -11.16
CA GLY A 37 -0.26 14.25 -11.51
C GLY A 37 0.57 13.16 -10.84
N GLU A 38 1.68 13.51 -10.17
CA GLU A 38 2.44 12.55 -9.37
C GLU A 38 1.92 12.48 -7.93
N TRP A 39 2.33 11.43 -7.23
CA TRP A 39 1.93 11.16 -5.86
C TRP A 39 2.98 11.70 -4.89
N SER A 40 2.51 12.19 -3.75
CA SER A 40 3.38 12.48 -2.61
C SER A 40 3.73 11.19 -1.85
N MET A 41 4.77 11.24 -1.01
CA MET A 41 5.16 10.12 -0.16
C MET A 41 3.99 9.68 0.74
N ALA A 42 3.26 10.63 1.33
CA ALA A 42 2.10 10.34 2.16
C ALA A 42 0.99 9.62 1.39
N GLU A 43 0.74 10.00 0.13
CA GLU A 43 -0.27 9.35 -0.72
C GLU A 43 0.12 7.93 -1.10
N ILE A 44 1.41 7.69 -1.39
CA ILE A 44 1.94 6.35 -1.68
C ILE A 44 1.78 5.46 -0.43
N LEU A 45 2.24 5.93 0.73
CA LEU A 45 2.16 5.18 1.99
C LEU A 45 0.70 4.86 2.35
N ASN A 46 -0.21 5.83 2.21
CA ASN A 46 -1.62 5.61 2.44
C ASN A 46 -2.21 4.55 1.49
N HIS A 47 -1.85 4.59 0.20
CA HIS A 47 -2.34 3.58 -0.75
C HIS A 47 -1.84 2.17 -0.45
N LEU A 48 -0.57 2.03 -0.06
CA LEU A 48 -0.04 0.74 0.39
C LEU A 48 -0.77 0.24 1.64
N LEU A 49 -1.00 1.13 2.62
CA LEU A 49 -1.72 0.78 3.85
C LEU A 49 -3.17 0.37 3.57
N VAL A 50 -3.89 1.12 2.74
CA VAL A 50 -5.28 0.78 2.35
C VAL A 50 -5.30 -0.52 1.54
N GLY A 51 -4.34 -0.73 0.65
CA GLY A 51 -4.17 -1.99 -0.08
C GLY A 51 -4.00 -3.18 0.85
N GLU A 52 -3.11 -3.07 1.83
CA GLU A 52 -2.90 -4.15 2.80
C GLU A 52 -4.15 -4.42 3.63
N ARG A 53 -4.70 -3.37 4.26
CA ARG A 53 -5.80 -3.49 5.22
C ARG A 53 -7.13 -3.92 4.58
N GLU A 54 -7.47 -3.35 3.43
CA GLU A 54 -8.79 -3.50 2.83
C GLU A 54 -8.83 -4.53 1.70
N VAL A 55 -7.66 -4.96 1.19
CA VAL A 55 -7.59 -5.86 0.03
C VAL A 55 -6.76 -7.10 0.34
N ILE A 56 -5.49 -6.97 0.69
CA ILE A 56 -4.59 -8.13 0.82
C ILE A 56 -4.93 -8.96 2.05
N PHE A 57 -4.96 -8.35 3.23
CA PHE A 57 -5.18 -9.08 4.48
C PHE A 57 -6.54 -9.81 4.51
N PRO A 58 -7.69 -9.19 4.13
CA PRO A 58 -8.96 -9.89 4.06
C PRO A 58 -8.94 -11.06 3.07
N ARG A 59 -8.23 -10.92 1.93
CA ARG A 59 -8.09 -12.02 0.96
C ARG A 59 -7.28 -13.17 1.52
N LEU A 60 -6.19 -12.90 2.24
CA LEU A 60 -5.41 -13.94 2.91
C LEU A 60 -6.24 -14.67 3.96
N GLN A 61 -7.02 -13.96 4.76
CA GLN A 61 -7.94 -14.58 5.72
C GLN A 61 -8.94 -15.50 5.00
N ARG A 62 -9.54 -15.06 3.90
CA ARG A 62 -10.47 -15.87 3.11
C ARG A 62 -9.80 -17.08 2.45
N MET A 63 -8.56 -16.95 1.96
CA MET A 63 -7.78 -18.09 1.44
C MET A 63 -7.49 -19.14 2.51
N LEU A 64 -7.36 -18.74 3.78
CA LEU A 64 -7.14 -19.67 4.89
C LEU A 64 -8.42 -20.35 5.36
N LEU A 65 -9.58 -19.68 5.25
CA LEU A 65 -10.83 -20.10 5.87
C LEU A 65 -11.86 -20.68 4.87
N GLU A 66 -11.78 -20.33 3.59
CA GLU A 66 -12.72 -20.77 2.55
C GLU A 66 -12.05 -21.76 1.60
N THR A 67 -12.78 -22.82 1.20
CA THR A 67 -12.27 -23.83 0.26
C THR A 67 -11.96 -23.26 -1.13
N ALA A 68 -12.72 -22.25 -1.58
CA ALA A 68 -12.59 -21.66 -2.92
C ALA A 68 -13.05 -20.19 -2.95
N PRO A 69 -12.30 -19.26 -2.31
CA PRO A 69 -12.68 -17.86 -2.27
C PRO A 69 -12.60 -17.22 -3.65
N LYS A 70 -13.61 -16.41 -3.98
CA LYS A 70 -13.61 -15.56 -5.18
C LYS A 70 -13.31 -14.11 -4.82
N PHE A 71 -12.49 -13.46 -5.63
CA PHE A 71 -12.08 -12.08 -5.44
C PHE A 71 -12.46 -11.21 -6.63
N PRO A 72 -13.06 -10.03 -6.41
CA PRO A 72 -13.30 -9.08 -7.48
C PRO A 72 -11.98 -8.55 -8.04
N SER A 73 -12.02 -8.12 -9.31
CA SER A 73 -10.87 -7.47 -9.95
C SER A 73 -10.44 -6.24 -9.18
N SER A 74 -9.13 -6.04 -9.04
CA SER A 74 -8.56 -4.83 -8.44
C SER A 74 -8.74 -3.59 -9.32
N ALA A 75 -9.06 -3.75 -10.61
CA ALA A 75 -9.24 -2.63 -11.54
C ALA A 75 -10.36 -1.65 -11.14
N THR A 76 -11.34 -2.10 -10.37
CA THR A 76 -12.52 -1.31 -9.98
C THR A 76 -12.45 -0.77 -8.53
N ASN A 77 -11.35 -1.01 -7.81
CA ASN A 77 -11.26 -0.71 -6.39
C ASN A 77 -10.55 0.63 -6.11
N ARG A 78 -10.71 1.16 -4.89
CA ARG A 78 -10.03 2.39 -4.42
C ARG A 78 -8.49 2.30 -4.42
N THR A 79 -7.96 1.09 -4.49
CA THR A 79 -6.52 0.79 -4.62
C THR A 79 -6.17 0.28 -6.02
N GLY A 80 -7.12 0.33 -6.96
CA GLY A 80 -6.93 -0.03 -8.36
C GLY A 80 -6.09 1.01 -9.08
N PHE A 81 -5.32 0.55 -10.08
CA PHE A 81 -4.37 1.30 -10.91
C PHE A 81 -3.73 2.52 -10.24
N ALA A 82 -2.46 2.38 -9.84
CA ALA A 82 -1.62 3.46 -9.30
C ALA A 82 -1.43 4.69 -10.24
N ALA A 83 -2.10 4.72 -11.39
CA ALA A 83 -2.05 5.82 -12.34
C ALA A 83 -2.66 7.12 -11.77
N GLU A 84 -3.61 7.06 -10.83
CA GLU A 84 -4.22 8.25 -10.23
C GLU A 84 -4.21 8.23 -8.70
N PRO A 85 -3.79 9.32 -8.02
CA PRO A 85 -3.81 9.41 -6.57
C PRO A 85 -5.19 9.07 -6.01
N ALA A 86 -5.25 8.21 -4.99
CA ALA A 86 -6.49 7.98 -4.27
C ALA A 86 -7.04 9.32 -3.76
N ALA A 87 -8.32 9.60 -4.03
CA ALA A 87 -8.98 10.80 -3.53
C ALA A 87 -8.83 10.86 -2.01
N ARG A 88 -8.38 12.02 -1.49
CA ARG A 88 -8.32 12.23 -0.04
C ARG A 88 -9.75 12.17 0.50
N ASP A 89 -9.97 11.40 1.55
CA ASP A 89 -11.22 11.47 2.31
C ASP A 89 -11.30 12.87 2.93
N VAL A 90 -12.23 13.69 2.43
CA VAL A 90 -12.58 14.96 3.06
C VAL A 90 -13.49 14.58 4.22
N SER A 91 -12.96 14.61 5.44
CA SER A 91 -13.75 14.51 6.67
C SER A 91 -14.45 15.83 6.99
#